data_AF-A0A480VVZ5-F1
#
_entry.id   AF-A0A480VVZ5-F1
#
_cell.length_a   1.000
_cell.length_b   1.000
_cell.length_c   1.000
_cell.angle_alpha   90.00
_cell.angle_beta   90.00
_cell.angle_gamma   90.00
#
_symmetry.space_group_name_H-M   'P 1'
#
loop_
_entity.id
_entity.type
_entity.pdbx_description
1 polymer ?
#
loop_
_entity_poly.entity_id
_entity_poly.type
_entity_poly.pdbx_seq_one_letter_code
_entity_poly.pdbx_strand_id
1 'polypeptide(L)'
;ACQCQQPVGNKLSELLAPISEQIQEVITFREKNRGSKLFNHLSAVSESIQALGWVAMAPKPGPYVKEMNDAAMFYTNRVLKEYKDVDKKHVDWVKAYLSIWTELQAYIKEFHTTGLAWSKTGPVAKELSGLPSGPSAGSGPPPPPPGPPPPPVPTSSGSDESASRSALFAQINQGESITHALKHVSDDMKTHKNPALKAQSGPVRTWNSRV
;
A
#
# COMPACT_ATOMS: atom_id res chain seq x y z
N ALA A 1 -8.35 -2.16 10.80
CA ALA A 1 -8.94 -3.48 10.44
C ALA A 1 -9.59 -4.16 11.65
N CYS A 2 -8.89 -4.34 12.77
CA CYS A 2 -9.41 -5.04 13.96
C CYS A 2 -10.66 -4.43 14.62
N GLN A 3 -10.96 -3.14 14.42
CA GLN A 3 -12.11 -2.44 15.01
C GLN A 3 -13.10 -1.91 13.97
N CYS A 4 -12.84 -2.15 12.68
CA CYS A 4 -13.62 -1.55 11.61
C CYS A 4 -14.09 -2.60 10.63
N GLN A 5 -15.27 -2.39 10.07
CA GLN A 5 -15.75 -3.18 8.94
C GLN A 5 -14.97 -2.83 7.67
N GLN A 6 -14.85 -3.81 6.78
CA GLN A 6 -14.18 -3.63 5.50
C GLN A 6 -14.86 -2.53 4.68
N PRO A 7 -14.11 -1.52 4.21
CA PRO A 7 -14.65 -0.51 3.31
C PRO A 7 -14.99 -1.12 1.94
N VAL A 8 -16.10 -0.69 1.35
CA VAL A 8 -16.62 -1.16 0.05
C VAL A 8 -16.09 -0.28 -1.08
N GLY A 9 -15.73 -0.86 -2.23
CA GLY A 9 -15.26 -0.15 -3.43
C GLY A 9 -13.99 0.68 -3.20
N ASN A 10 -13.92 1.85 -3.86
CA ASN A 10 -12.76 2.75 -3.86
C ASN A 10 -12.35 3.28 -2.47
N LYS A 11 -13.14 3.05 -1.42
CA LYS A 11 -12.81 3.48 -0.06
C LYS A 11 -11.62 2.71 0.52
N LEU A 12 -11.36 1.49 0.04
CA LEU A 12 -10.20 0.71 0.46
C LEU A 12 -8.89 1.30 -0.09
N SER A 13 -8.87 1.78 -1.34
CA SER A 13 -7.65 2.37 -1.92
C SER A 13 -7.25 3.66 -1.20
N GLU A 14 -8.21 4.48 -0.81
CA GLU A 14 -7.94 5.70 -0.02
C GLU A 14 -7.33 5.39 1.35
N LEU A 15 -7.83 4.34 2.03
CA LEU A 15 -7.27 3.91 3.32
C LEU A 15 -5.83 3.38 3.17
N LEU A 16 -5.50 2.81 2.02
CA LEU A 16 -4.19 2.25 1.71
C LEU A 16 -3.25 3.24 1.02
N ALA A 17 -3.69 4.47 0.74
CA ALA A 17 -2.85 5.48 0.09
C ALA A 17 -1.54 5.74 0.87
N PRO A 18 -1.54 5.90 2.22
CA PRO A 18 -0.31 6.18 2.95
C PRO A 18 0.74 5.06 2.83
N ILE A 19 0.32 3.79 2.85
CA ILE A 19 1.25 2.67 2.69
C ILE A 19 1.76 2.57 1.24
N SER A 20 0.91 2.87 0.27
CA SER A 20 1.30 2.92 -1.14
C SER A 20 2.35 3.99 -1.42
N GLU A 21 2.18 5.18 -0.84
CA GLU A 21 3.14 6.28 -0.97
C GLU A 21 4.51 5.91 -0.37
N GLN A 22 4.51 5.28 0.81
CA GLN A 22 5.76 4.86 1.45
C GLN A 22 6.48 3.75 0.66
N ILE A 23 5.74 2.79 0.11
CA ILE A 23 6.28 1.75 -0.79
C ILE A 23 6.96 2.42 -2.00
N GLN A 24 6.30 3.42 -2.61
CA GLN A 24 6.84 4.11 -3.78
C GLN A 24 8.10 4.89 -3.43
N GLU A 25 8.15 5.55 -2.27
CA GLU A 25 9.35 6.27 -1.82
C GLU A 25 10.56 5.35 -1.70
N VAL A 26 10.38 4.14 -1.16
CA VAL A 26 11.44 3.12 -1.06
C VAL A 26 11.94 2.68 -2.43
N ILE A 27 11.03 2.44 -3.39
CA ILE A 27 11.39 2.07 -4.77
C ILE A 27 12.19 3.20 -5.42
N THR A 28 11.68 4.43 -5.35
CA THR A 28 12.31 5.60 -5.95
C THR A 28 13.66 5.92 -5.32
N PHE A 29 13.85 5.65 -4.02
CA PHE A 29 15.15 5.79 -3.38
C PHE A 29 16.20 4.90 -4.06
N ARG A 30 15.88 3.65 -4.36
CA ARG A 30 16.78 2.75 -5.09
C ARG A 30 17.05 3.23 -6.52
N GLU A 31 16.02 3.69 -7.22
CA GLU A 31 16.13 4.20 -8.61
C GLU A 31 17.05 5.41 -8.74
N LYS A 32 17.00 6.32 -7.77
CA LYS A 32 17.87 7.52 -7.72
C LYS A 32 19.32 7.19 -7.31
N ASN A 33 19.56 6.02 -6.71
CA ASN A 33 20.86 5.63 -6.16
C ASN A 33 21.50 4.45 -6.92
N ARG A 34 21.37 4.41 -8.25
CA ARG A 34 21.92 3.35 -9.11
C ARG A 34 23.44 3.16 -9.02
N GLY A 35 24.18 4.22 -8.66
CA GLY A 35 25.64 4.18 -8.46
C GLY A 35 26.08 3.71 -7.07
N SER A 36 25.16 3.30 -6.19
CA SER A 36 25.50 2.90 -4.82
C SER A 36 26.38 1.66 -4.78
N LYS A 37 27.40 1.65 -3.92
CA LYS A 37 28.19 0.44 -3.61
C LYS A 37 27.32 -0.68 -3.00
N LEU A 38 26.19 -0.31 -2.41
CA LEU A 38 25.23 -1.23 -1.80
C LEU A 38 24.02 -1.49 -2.71
N PHE A 39 24.16 -1.36 -4.03
CA PHE A 39 23.03 -1.44 -4.95
C PHE A 39 22.25 -2.77 -4.89
N ASN A 40 22.92 -3.89 -4.61
CA ASN A 40 22.24 -5.18 -4.39
C ASN A 40 21.40 -5.17 -3.10
N HIS A 41 21.81 -4.44 -2.06
CA HIS A 41 20.99 -4.28 -0.85
C HIS A 41 19.75 -3.44 -1.15
N LEU A 42 19.94 -2.31 -1.85
CA LEU A 42 18.83 -1.46 -2.26
C LEU A 42 17.84 -2.20 -3.15
N SER A 43 18.33 -3.02 -4.08
CA SER A 43 17.49 -3.81 -4.99
C SER A 43 16.75 -4.92 -4.25
N ALA A 44 17.37 -5.61 -3.29
CA ALA A 44 16.65 -6.57 -2.46
C ALA A 44 15.48 -5.91 -1.71
N VAL A 45 15.63 -4.63 -1.33
CA VAL A 45 14.56 -3.87 -0.68
C VAL A 45 13.48 -3.42 -1.66
N SER A 46 13.86 -2.71 -2.72
CA SER A 46 12.88 -2.13 -3.66
C SER A 46 12.05 -3.19 -4.39
N GLU A 47 12.64 -4.34 -4.70
CA GLU A 47 11.96 -5.39 -5.47
C GLU A 47 11.06 -6.28 -4.60
N SER A 48 11.12 -6.16 -3.27
CA SER A 48 10.27 -6.94 -2.35
C SER A 48 9.38 -6.10 -1.45
N ILE A 49 9.57 -4.79 -1.35
CA ILE A 49 8.83 -3.91 -0.42
C ILE A 49 7.32 -3.90 -0.71
N GLN A 50 6.92 -4.22 -1.93
CA GLN A 50 5.51 -4.40 -2.30
C GLN A 50 4.81 -5.49 -1.49
N ALA A 51 5.54 -6.41 -0.84
CA ALA A 51 4.98 -7.36 0.12
C ALA A 51 4.09 -6.71 1.17
N LEU A 52 4.37 -5.46 1.57
CA LEU A 52 3.53 -4.69 2.50
C LEU A 52 2.10 -4.45 1.97
N GLY A 53 1.90 -4.51 0.66
CA GLY A 53 0.60 -4.47 -0.01
C GLY A 53 -0.27 -5.72 0.18
N TRP A 54 0.20 -6.77 0.87
CA TRP A 54 -0.58 -8.00 1.10
C TRP A 54 -1.96 -7.75 1.73
N VAL A 55 -2.12 -6.64 2.46
CA VAL A 55 -3.38 -6.20 3.07
C VAL A 55 -4.50 -5.97 2.06
N ALA A 56 -4.17 -5.74 0.79
CA ALA A 56 -5.09 -5.63 -0.33
C ALA A 56 -5.20 -6.92 -1.16
N MET A 57 -4.60 -8.02 -0.71
CA MET A 57 -4.59 -9.29 -1.43
C MET A 57 -5.59 -10.28 -0.82
N ALA A 58 -6.44 -10.83 -1.67
CA ALA A 58 -7.35 -11.92 -1.35
C ALA A 58 -7.58 -12.76 -2.62
N PRO A 59 -7.75 -14.09 -2.52
CA PRO A 59 -7.76 -14.90 -1.29
C PRO A 59 -6.39 -15.43 -0.86
N LYS A 60 -5.29 -15.03 -1.52
CA LYS A 60 -3.96 -15.64 -1.34
C LYS A 60 -2.87 -14.64 -0.92
N PRO A 61 -2.99 -13.97 0.24
CA PRO A 61 -1.97 -13.02 0.70
C PRO A 61 -0.62 -13.69 1.06
N GLY A 62 -0.63 -14.91 1.61
CA GLY A 62 0.60 -15.62 1.97
C GLY A 62 1.49 -15.93 0.75
N PRO A 63 0.96 -16.60 -0.30
CA PRO A 63 1.69 -16.81 -1.55
C PRO A 63 2.22 -15.52 -2.18
N TYR A 64 1.46 -14.43 -2.13
CA TYR A 64 1.93 -13.12 -2.62
C TYR A 64 3.19 -12.64 -1.89
N VAL A 65 3.21 -12.66 -0.55
CA VAL A 65 4.42 -12.27 0.22
C VAL A 65 5.58 -13.22 -0.07
N LYS A 66 5.33 -14.51 -0.30
CA LYS A 66 6.37 -15.46 -0.68
C LYS A 66 7.04 -15.06 -1.99
N GLU A 67 6.28 -14.71 -3.02
CA GLU A 67 6.82 -14.27 -4.32
C GLU A 67 7.70 -13.03 -4.16
N MET A 68 7.29 -12.07 -3.34
CA MET A 68 8.10 -10.89 -3.04
C MET A 68 9.39 -11.26 -2.29
N ASN A 69 9.33 -12.20 -1.36
CA ASN A 69 10.53 -12.70 -0.68
C ASN A 69 11.48 -13.45 -1.64
N ASP A 70 10.94 -14.19 -2.60
CA ASP A 70 11.73 -14.85 -3.64
C ASP A 70 12.47 -13.81 -4.51
N ALA A 71 11.84 -12.67 -4.79
CA ALA A 71 12.48 -11.52 -5.45
C ALA A 71 13.60 -10.91 -4.59
N ALA A 72 13.39 -10.74 -3.28
CA ALA A 72 14.46 -10.32 -2.37
C ALA A 72 15.65 -11.29 -2.42
N MET A 73 15.38 -12.60 -2.37
CA MET A 73 16.41 -13.65 -2.38
C MET A 73 17.33 -13.57 -3.60
N PHE A 74 16.81 -13.21 -4.77
CA PHE A 74 17.63 -13.03 -5.98
C PHE A 74 18.79 -12.04 -5.75
N TYR A 75 18.52 -10.91 -5.08
CA TYR A 75 19.52 -9.88 -4.81
C TYR A 75 20.32 -10.16 -3.54
N THR A 76 19.71 -10.69 -2.48
CA THR A 76 20.46 -11.04 -1.27
C THR A 76 21.46 -12.16 -1.49
N ASN A 77 21.19 -13.10 -2.42
CA ASN A 77 22.18 -14.10 -2.82
C ASN A 77 23.43 -13.48 -3.45
N ARG A 78 23.28 -12.35 -4.17
CA ARG A 78 24.42 -11.59 -4.71
C ARG A 78 25.19 -10.91 -3.59
N VAL A 79 24.50 -10.36 -2.59
CA VAL A 79 25.13 -9.81 -1.37
C VAL A 79 25.93 -10.90 -0.64
N LEU A 80 25.36 -12.08 -0.43
CA LEU A 80 26.08 -13.19 0.20
C LEU A 80 27.29 -13.61 -0.61
N LYS A 81 27.18 -13.67 -1.94
CA LYS A 81 28.32 -14.01 -2.81
C LYS A 81 29.48 -13.01 -2.64
N GLU A 82 29.19 -11.74 -2.48
CA GLU A 82 30.19 -10.67 -2.37
C GLU A 82 30.77 -10.54 -0.96
N TYR A 83 29.96 -10.75 0.08
CA TYR A 83 30.36 -10.40 1.46
C TYR A 83 30.53 -11.57 2.43
N LYS A 84 30.15 -12.81 2.08
CA LYS A 84 30.15 -13.94 3.04
C LYS A 84 31.48 -14.21 3.73
N ASP A 85 32.59 -13.99 3.02
CA ASP A 85 33.96 -14.20 3.52
C ASP A 85 34.69 -12.86 3.77
N VAL A 86 33.97 -11.73 3.66
CA VAL A 86 34.54 -10.37 3.73
C VAL A 86 34.06 -9.66 4.98
N ASP A 87 32.74 -9.58 5.17
CA ASP A 87 32.15 -8.84 6.28
C ASP A 87 30.82 -9.46 6.72
N LYS A 88 30.85 -10.02 7.93
CA LYS A 88 29.73 -10.74 8.54
C LYS A 88 28.48 -9.86 8.71
N LYS A 89 28.61 -8.53 8.83
CA LYS A 89 27.45 -7.65 9.02
C LYS A 89 26.47 -7.72 7.84
N HIS A 90 26.97 -7.94 6.62
CA HIS A 90 26.14 -8.08 5.43
C HIS A 90 25.41 -9.42 5.41
N VAL A 91 26.05 -10.48 5.90
CA VAL A 91 25.43 -11.79 6.07
C VAL A 91 24.30 -11.71 7.09
N ASP A 92 24.54 -11.04 8.22
CA ASP A 92 23.54 -10.87 9.27
C ASP A 92 22.40 -9.94 8.81
N TRP A 93 22.70 -8.91 8.01
CA TRP A 93 21.69 -8.08 7.34
C TRP A 93 20.79 -8.90 6.43
N VAL A 94 21.35 -9.79 5.59
CA VAL A 94 20.56 -10.66 4.70
C VAL A 94 19.61 -11.53 5.51
N LYS A 95 20.10 -12.16 6.58
CA LYS A 95 19.28 -13.02 7.45
C LYS A 95 18.14 -12.24 8.10
N ALA A 96 18.46 -11.10 8.69
CA ALA A 96 17.47 -10.24 9.36
C ALA A 96 16.42 -9.70 8.36
N TYR A 97 16.84 -9.34 7.16
CA TYR A 97 15.92 -8.82 6.16
C TYR A 97 14.94 -9.89 5.64
N LEU A 98 15.45 -11.09 5.32
CA LEU A 98 14.60 -12.19 4.86
C LEU A 98 13.67 -12.71 5.96
N SER A 99 14.08 -12.66 7.23
CA SER A 99 13.23 -13.10 8.34
C SER A 99 11.97 -12.25 8.48
N ILE A 100 12.01 -10.95 8.13
CA ILE A 100 10.81 -10.09 8.12
C ILE A 100 9.71 -10.72 7.27
N TRP A 101 10.05 -11.18 6.06
CA TRP A 101 9.08 -11.74 5.12
C TRP A 101 8.63 -13.16 5.50
N THR A 102 9.52 -13.94 6.11
CA THR A 102 9.17 -15.27 6.64
C THR A 102 8.21 -15.17 7.82
N GLU A 103 8.49 -14.29 8.79
CA GLU A 103 7.61 -14.06 9.93
C GLU A 103 6.28 -13.41 9.49
N LEU A 104 6.30 -12.52 8.49
CA LEU A 104 5.08 -11.97 7.92
C LEU A 104 4.20 -13.06 7.27
N GLN A 105 4.80 -14.03 6.56
CA GLN A 105 4.05 -15.18 6.03
C GLN A 105 3.45 -16.03 7.15
N ALA A 106 4.19 -16.27 8.23
CA ALA A 106 3.69 -17.00 9.39
C ALA A 106 2.50 -16.28 10.03
N TYR A 107 2.63 -14.97 10.26
CA TYR A 107 1.56 -14.11 10.77
C TYR A 107 0.31 -14.14 9.87
N ILE A 108 0.48 -14.00 8.55
CA ILE A 108 -0.63 -14.05 7.59
C ILE A 108 -1.30 -15.43 7.63
N LYS A 109 -0.52 -16.51 7.69
CA LYS A 109 -1.05 -17.87 7.74
C LYS A 109 -1.90 -18.09 8.99
N GLU A 110 -1.47 -17.56 10.13
CA GLU A 110 -2.13 -17.72 11.42
C GLU A 110 -3.41 -16.88 11.54
N PHE A 111 -3.38 -15.61 11.13
CA PHE A 111 -4.47 -14.66 11.42
C PHE A 111 -5.27 -14.19 10.19
N HIS A 112 -4.72 -14.33 8.99
CA HIS A 112 -5.22 -13.68 7.77
C HIS A 112 -5.12 -14.60 6.54
N THR A 113 -5.36 -15.90 6.72
CA THR A 113 -5.07 -16.94 5.72
C THR A 113 -5.67 -16.65 4.35
N THR A 114 -6.88 -16.09 4.31
CA THR A 114 -7.65 -15.80 3.08
C THR A 114 -7.73 -14.30 2.75
N GLY A 115 -6.98 -13.46 3.45
CA GLY A 115 -7.01 -12.00 3.32
C GLY A 115 -7.01 -11.31 4.68
N LEU A 116 -6.81 -9.99 4.67
CA LEU A 116 -6.86 -9.18 5.88
C LEU A 116 -8.20 -9.35 6.59
N ALA A 117 -8.16 -9.73 7.86
CA ALA A 117 -9.35 -9.91 8.68
C ALA A 117 -9.86 -8.56 9.18
N TRP A 118 -11.06 -8.20 8.75
CA TRP A 118 -11.78 -7.02 9.20
C TRP A 118 -12.74 -7.39 10.32
N SER A 119 -13.04 -6.43 11.20
CA SER A 119 -14.07 -6.62 12.22
C SER A 119 -15.44 -6.83 11.56
N LYS A 120 -16.24 -7.74 12.13
CA LYS A 120 -17.65 -7.91 11.74
C LYS A 120 -18.56 -6.83 12.34
N THR A 121 -18.06 -6.11 13.34
CA THR A 121 -18.77 -5.09 14.12
C THR A 121 -17.97 -3.79 14.15
N GLY A 122 -18.60 -2.69 14.56
CA GLY A 122 -17.95 -1.38 14.60
C GLY A 122 -18.14 -0.57 13.31
N PRO A 123 -17.60 0.65 13.25
CA PRO A 123 -17.80 1.55 12.11
C PRO A 123 -17.12 1.04 10.84
N VAL A 124 -17.63 1.45 9.68
CA VAL A 124 -16.93 1.24 8.40
C VAL A 124 -15.67 2.10 8.41
N ALA A 125 -14.52 1.54 8.02
CA ALA A 125 -13.20 2.14 8.27
C ALA A 125 -12.99 3.59 7.79
N LYS A 126 -13.83 4.12 6.89
CA LYS A 126 -13.76 5.50 6.40
C LYS A 126 -14.56 6.51 7.24
N GLU A 127 -15.44 6.06 8.13
CA GLU A 127 -16.20 6.92 9.05
C GLU A 127 -15.33 7.44 10.23
N LEU A 128 -14.11 6.91 10.38
CA LEU A 128 -13.23 7.18 11.52
C LEU A 128 -12.21 8.31 11.30
N SER A 129 -12.18 8.94 10.11
CA SER A 129 -11.23 10.03 9.78
C SER A 129 -11.41 11.32 10.60
N GLY A 130 -12.17 11.28 11.71
CA GLY A 130 -12.44 12.43 12.58
C GLY A 130 -12.55 12.13 14.08
N LEU A 131 -12.20 10.93 14.56
CA LEU A 131 -12.22 10.63 16.00
C LEU A 131 -10.80 10.66 16.60
N PRO A 132 -10.57 11.37 17.72
CA PRO A 132 -9.27 11.39 18.37
C PRO A 132 -8.96 10.01 18.98
N SER A 133 -7.76 9.51 18.72
CA SER A 133 -7.20 8.31 19.33
C SER A 133 -7.06 8.50 20.84
N GLY A 134 -8.02 8.01 21.62
CA GLY A 134 -7.93 7.91 23.08
C GLY A 134 -7.40 6.53 23.50
N PRO A 135 -6.65 6.42 24.62
CA PRO A 135 -6.15 5.13 25.10
C PRO A 135 -7.27 4.42 25.88
N SER A 136 -7.52 3.15 25.60
CA SER A 136 -8.24 2.32 26.58
C SER A 136 -7.68 0.90 26.59
N ALA A 137 -7.00 0.60 27.68
CA ALA A 137 -6.79 -0.75 28.18
C ALA A 137 -8.15 -1.42 28.41
N GLY A 138 -8.25 -2.69 28.04
CA GLY A 138 -9.41 -3.54 28.26
C GLY A 138 -9.15 -4.90 27.66
N SER A 139 -8.96 -5.91 28.50
CA SER A 139 -8.80 -7.31 28.15
C SER A 139 -9.96 -7.78 27.26
N GLY A 140 -9.67 -8.05 25.98
CA GLY A 140 -10.64 -8.59 25.04
C GLY A 140 -10.98 -10.07 25.34
N PRO A 141 -12.19 -10.52 25.00
CA PRO A 141 -12.57 -11.94 25.14
C PRO A 141 -11.74 -12.82 24.19
N PRO A 142 -11.56 -14.12 24.51
CA PRO A 142 -10.77 -15.03 23.68
C PRO A 142 -11.39 -15.17 22.27
N PRO A 143 -10.55 -15.38 21.23
CA PRO A 143 -11.04 -15.52 19.86
C PRO A 143 -11.99 -16.73 19.74
N PRO A 144 -13.08 -16.62 18.96
CA PRO A 144 -14.00 -17.71 18.75
C PRO A 144 -13.32 -18.87 18.00
N PRO A 145 -13.68 -20.14 18.30
CA PRO A 145 -13.10 -21.30 17.65
C PRO A 145 -13.39 -21.30 16.14
N PRO A 146 -12.55 -21.97 15.31
CA PRO A 146 -12.75 -22.06 13.87
C PRO A 146 -14.11 -22.71 13.57
N GLY A 147 -14.98 -21.97 12.88
CA GLY A 147 -16.25 -22.51 12.40
C GLY A 147 -16.03 -23.50 11.24
N PRO A 148 -16.95 -24.45 11.03
CA PRO A 148 -16.90 -25.38 9.90
C PRO A 148 -16.95 -24.62 8.56
N PRO A 149 -16.33 -25.16 7.51
CA PRO A 149 -16.28 -24.51 6.20
C PRO A 149 -17.70 -24.31 5.63
N PRO A 150 -18.00 -23.13 5.05
CA PRO A 150 -19.30 -22.89 4.44
C PRO A 150 -19.49 -23.73 3.16
N PRO A 151 -20.73 -24.14 2.85
CA PRO A 151 -21.05 -24.84 1.61
C PRO A 151 -20.82 -23.95 0.38
N PRO A 152 -20.51 -24.53 -0.80
CA PRO A 152 -20.27 -23.77 -2.01
C PRO A 152 -21.56 -23.08 -2.49
N VAL A 153 -21.50 -21.76 -2.69
CA VAL A 153 -22.57 -20.96 -3.30
C VAL A 153 -22.35 -20.84 -4.81
N PRO A 154 -23.42 -20.73 -5.63
CA PRO A 154 -23.29 -20.61 -7.08
C PRO A 154 -22.79 -19.23 -7.50
N THR A 155 -21.96 -19.21 -8.53
CA THR A 155 -21.36 -18.02 -9.14
C THR A 155 -22.42 -17.04 -9.66
N SER A 156 -22.43 -15.84 -9.08
CA SER A 156 -23.05 -14.65 -9.66
C SER A 156 -21.97 -13.62 -9.92
N SER A 157 -21.98 -13.06 -11.12
CA SER A 157 -21.01 -12.16 -11.73
C SER A 157 -20.58 -10.97 -10.85
N GLY A 158 -19.27 -10.77 -10.71
CA GLY A 158 -18.68 -9.60 -10.05
C GLY A 158 -17.31 -9.27 -10.64
N SER A 159 -17.30 -8.55 -11.76
CA SER A 159 -16.10 -8.29 -12.58
C SER A 159 -15.64 -6.83 -12.53
N ASP A 160 -15.58 -6.19 -11.35
CA ASP A 160 -15.04 -4.82 -11.23
C ASP A 160 -14.14 -4.57 -10.00
N GLU A 161 -14.36 -5.24 -8.87
CA GLU A 161 -13.59 -5.00 -7.64
C GLU A 161 -12.17 -5.60 -7.72
N SER A 162 -12.03 -6.79 -8.32
CA SER A 162 -10.71 -7.42 -8.57
C SER A 162 -9.88 -6.62 -9.58
N ALA A 163 -10.54 -6.06 -10.59
CA ALA A 163 -9.91 -5.21 -11.60
C ALA A 163 -9.40 -3.90 -10.97
N SER A 164 -10.17 -3.28 -10.07
CA SER A 164 -9.78 -2.05 -9.38
C SER A 164 -8.57 -2.23 -8.45
N ARG A 165 -8.50 -3.36 -7.73
CA ARG A 165 -7.35 -3.72 -6.87
C ARG A 165 -6.11 -4.05 -7.70
N SER A 166 -6.30 -4.78 -8.80
CA SER A 166 -5.21 -5.09 -9.74
C SER A 166 -4.72 -3.83 -10.46
N ALA A 167 -5.60 -2.86 -10.75
CA ALA A 167 -5.25 -1.59 -11.36
C ALA A 167 -4.40 -0.72 -10.43
N LEU A 168 -4.68 -0.70 -9.12
CA LEU A 168 -3.84 0.00 -8.14
C LEU A 168 -2.41 -0.56 -8.12
N PHE A 169 -2.26 -1.89 -8.11
CA PHE A 169 -0.94 -2.52 -8.16
C PHE A 169 -0.26 -2.43 -9.53
N ALA A 170 -1.03 -2.46 -10.62
CA ALA A 170 -0.50 -2.20 -11.96
C ALA A 170 0.02 -0.76 -12.08
N GLN A 171 -0.66 0.20 -11.46
CA GLN A 171 -0.24 1.60 -11.42
C GLN A 171 1.00 1.80 -10.53
N ILE A 172 1.11 1.07 -9.42
CA ILE A 172 2.32 1.05 -8.57
C ILE A 172 3.51 0.38 -9.28
N ASN A 173 3.27 -0.62 -10.12
CA ASN A 173 4.30 -1.30 -10.91
C ASN A 173 4.78 -0.51 -12.16
N GLN A 174 4.16 0.62 -12.48
CA GLN A 174 4.41 1.42 -13.70
C GLN A 174 5.30 2.64 -13.46
N GLY A 175 6.37 2.50 -12.66
CA GLY A 175 7.32 3.58 -12.32
C GLY A 175 7.53 4.64 -13.42
N GLU A 176 7.53 5.91 -13.01
CA GLU A 176 7.65 7.15 -13.82
C GLU A 176 6.59 7.39 -14.93
N SER A 177 5.64 6.48 -15.20
CA SER A 177 4.65 6.63 -16.29
C SER A 177 3.32 7.30 -15.91
N ILE A 178 3.18 7.78 -14.67
CA ILE A 178 1.94 8.40 -14.11
C ILE A 178 1.59 9.75 -14.76
N THR A 179 2.46 10.33 -15.59
CA THR A 179 2.21 11.62 -16.26
C THR A 179 1.19 11.55 -17.39
N HIS A 180 0.83 10.35 -17.87
CA HIS A 180 -0.20 10.17 -18.91
C HIS A 180 -1.63 10.01 -18.35
N ALA A 181 -1.80 9.78 -17.03
CA ALA A 181 -3.12 9.60 -16.40
C ALA A 181 -3.75 10.91 -15.90
N LEU A 182 -3.06 12.05 -16.05
CA LEU A 182 -3.63 13.37 -15.79
C LEU A 182 -4.57 13.75 -16.95
N LYS A 183 -5.84 14.09 -16.65
CA LYS A 183 -6.78 14.61 -17.64
C LYS A 183 -6.14 15.78 -18.39
N HIS A 184 -6.08 15.66 -19.72
CA HIS A 184 -5.59 16.73 -20.58
C HIS A 184 -6.45 17.99 -20.39
N VAL A 185 -5.86 19.05 -19.84
CA VAL A 185 -6.51 20.35 -19.68
C VAL A 185 -6.57 21.03 -21.04
N SER A 186 -7.75 21.06 -21.66
CA SER A 186 -7.97 21.78 -22.91
C SER A 186 -7.75 23.28 -22.72
N ASP A 187 -7.37 23.97 -23.80
CA ASP A 187 -6.97 25.38 -23.76
C ASP A 187 -8.08 26.31 -23.23
N ASP A 188 -9.34 25.90 -23.32
CA ASP A 188 -10.50 26.61 -22.74
C ASP A 188 -10.48 26.71 -21.21
N MET A 189 -9.76 25.81 -20.52
CA MET A 189 -9.62 25.80 -19.06
C MET A 189 -8.39 26.58 -18.56
N LYS A 190 -7.54 27.07 -19.47
CA LYS A 190 -6.38 27.89 -19.12
C LYS A 190 -6.82 29.35 -19.06
N THR A 191 -6.78 29.94 -17.87
CA THR A 191 -7.20 31.33 -17.62
C THR A 191 -6.44 32.38 -18.44
N HIS A 192 -5.30 32.04 -19.04
CA HIS A 192 -4.58 32.93 -19.96
C HIS A 192 -5.02 32.81 -21.43
N LYS A 193 -5.73 31.74 -21.82
CA LYS A 193 -6.20 31.51 -23.19
C LYS A 193 -7.72 31.71 -23.36
N ASN A 194 -8.46 31.77 -22.26
CA ASN A 194 -9.90 32.02 -22.28
C ASN A 194 -10.27 33.31 -21.51
N PRO A 195 -10.41 34.46 -22.21
CA PRO A 195 -10.70 35.75 -21.59
C PRO A 195 -12.01 35.80 -20.79
N ALA A 196 -12.98 34.91 -21.08
CA ALA A 196 -14.28 34.86 -20.40
C ALA A 196 -14.19 34.46 -18.92
N LEU A 197 -13.15 33.69 -18.53
CA LEU A 197 -12.97 33.23 -17.14
C LEU A 197 -12.46 34.33 -16.19
N LYS A 198 -11.94 35.45 -16.70
CA LYS A 198 -11.55 36.62 -15.88
C LYS A 198 -12.75 37.43 -15.39
N ALA A 199 -13.91 37.32 -16.04
CA ALA A 199 -15.08 38.13 -15.69
C ALA A 199 -15.89 37.57 -14.49
N GLN A 200 -15.60 36.36 -14.02
CA GLN A 200 -16.32 35.71 -12.91
C GLN A 200 -15.68 35.88 -11.52
N SER A 201 -14.49 36.45 -11.42
CA SER A 201 -13.95 36.92 -10.14
C SER A 201 -14.70 38.18 -9.68
N GLY A 202 -15.70 37.97 -8.82
CA GLY A 202 -16.52 39.02 -8.21
C GLY A 202 -15.72 40.03 -7.36
N PRO A 203 -16.36 41.12 -6.89
CA PRO A 203 -15.67 42.30 -6.40
C PRO A 203 -14.90 42.05 -5.09
N VAL A 204 -13.65 42.50 -5.05
CA VAL A 204 -12.80 42.56 -3.86
C VAL A 204 -13.44 43.48 -2.82
N ARG A 205 -13.71 42.96 -1.62
CA ARG A 205 -14.22 43.74 -0.48
C ARG A 205 -13.20 44.83 -0.10
N THR A 206 -13.60 46.11 -0.21
CA THR A 206 -12.83 47.24 0.31
C THR A 206 -13.16 47.46 1.79
N TRP A 207 -12.14 47.48 2.65
CA TRP A 207 -12.25 47.84 4.06
C TRP A 207 -11.99 49.34 4.22
N ASN A 208 -12.97 50.11 4.69
CA ASN A 208 -12.86 51.55 4.94
C ASN A 208 -12.53 51.77 6.43
N SER A 209 -11.32 52.24 6.74
CA SER A 209 -11.00 52.83 8.05
C SER A 209 -11.38 54.31 8.04
N ARG A 210 -12.26 54.73 8.97
CA ARG A 210 -12.53 56.15 9.26
C ARG A 210 -11.53 56.69 10.28
N VAL A 211 -11.08 57.91 10.03
CA VAL A 211 -10.54 58.87 11.00
C VAL A 211 -11.70 59.73 11.48
#